data_AF-A0A7K5UYR9-F1
#
_entry.id   AF-A0A7K5UYR9-F1
#
_cell.length_a   1.000
_cell.length_b   1.000
_cell.length_c   1.000
_cell.angle_alpha   90.00
_cell.angle_beta   90.00
_cell.angle_gamma   90.00
#
_symmetry.space_group_name_H-M   'P 1'
#
loop_
_entity.id
_entity.type
_entity.pdbx_description
1 polymer ?
#
loop_
_entity_poly.entity_id
_entity_poly.type
_entity_poly.pdbx_seq_one_letter_code
_entity_poly.pdbx_strand_id
1 'polypeptide(L)' 'CALLLELASALDTHLRQRGAQEPPVTLQLLFLDGEEAFGEWSVTDSLYGARHLAARMA' A
#
# COMPACT_ATOMS: atom_id res chain seq x y z
N CYS A 1 -9.89 2.66 -3.29
CA CYS A 1 -8.61 3.39 -3.30
C CYS A 1 -8.72 4.89 -3.04
N ALA A 2 -9.79 5.59 -3.45
CA ALA A 2 -9.90 7.05 -3.35
C ALA A 2 -9.66 7.63 -1.93
N LEU A 3 -10.13 6.96 -0.87
CA LEU A 3 -9.89 7.40 0.51
C LEU A 3 -8.40 7.52 0.87
N LEU A 4 -7.54 6.63 0.34
CA LEU A 4 -6.09 6.70 0.60
C LEU A 4 -5.46 7.91 -0.09
N LEU A 5 -5.94 8.25 -1.29
CA LEU A 5 -5.50 9.43 -2.02
C LEU A 5 -5.98 10.72 -1.34
N GLU A 6 -7.24 10.74 -0.91
CA GLU A 6 -7.81 11.87 -0.17
C GLU A 6 -7.08 12.09 1.15
N LEU A 7 -6.79 11.04 1.91
CA LEU A 7 -6.03 11.14 3.15
C LEU A 7 -4.62 11.69 2.91
N ALA A 8 -3.92 11.21 1.88
CA ALA A 8 -2.61 11.73 1.51
C ALA A 8 -2.68 13.21 1.09
N SER A 9 -3.73 13.60 0.36
CA SER A 9 -3.94 14.98 -0.08
C SER A 9 -4.27 15.91 1.09
N ALA A 10 -5.25 15.54 1.92
CA ALA A 10 -5.68 16.32 3.08
C ALA A 10 -4.57 16.49 4.13
N LEU A 11 -3.64 15.54 4.24
CA LEU A 11 -2.54 15.58 5.20
C LEU A 11 -1.19 16.00 4.58
N ASP A 12 -1.12 16.37 3.30
CA ASP A 12 0.14 16.59 2.56
C ASP A 12 1.10 17.55 3.29
N THR A 13 0.61 18.69 3.77
CA THR A 13 1.45 19.65 4.52
C THR A 13 2.03 19.04 5.80
N HIS A 14 1.23 18.31 6.59
CA HIS A 14 1.67 17.69 7.83
C HIS A 14 2.67 16.55 7.57
N LEU A 15 2.39 15.73 6.55
CA LEU A 15 3.27 14.62 6.16
C LEU A 15 4.63 15.12 5.67
N ARG A 16 4.67 16.22 4.89
CA ARG A 16 5.91 16.86 4.43
C ARG A 16 6.72 17.46 5.57
N GLN A 17 6.08 18.22 6.46
CA GLN A 17 6.75 18.82 7.62
C GLN A 17 7.36 17.75 8.51
N ARG A 18 6.61 16.68 8.77
CA ARG A 18 7.09 15.58 9.59
C ARG A 18 8.18 14.78 8.87
N GLY A 19 8.11 14.59 7.56
CA GLY A 19 9.15 13.94 6.77
C GLY A 19 10.50 14.68 6.81
N ALA A 20 10.48 16.02 6.86
CA ALA A 20 11.69 16.83 7.01
C ALA A 20 12.40 16.67 8.37
N GLN A 21 11.71 16.10 9.36
CA GLN A 21 12.25 15.83 10.70
C GLN A 21 12.85 14.42 10.84
N GLU A 22 12.96 13.66 9.75
CA GLU A 22 13.47 12.27 9.72
C GLU A 22 12.91 11.38 10.84
N PRO A 23 11.57 11.23 10.90
CA PRO A 23 10.95 10.54 12.01
C PRO A 23 11.24 9.04 11.95
N PRO A 24 11.36 8.35 13.10
CA PRO A 24 11.70 6.92 13.15
C PRO A 24 10.62 6.00 12.56
N VAL A 25 9.44 6.55 12.22
CA VAL A 25 8.32 5.86 11.59
C VAL A 25 7.91 6.72 10.40
N THR A 26 7.41 6.17 9.30
CA THR A 26 6.83 6.94 8.19
C THR A 26 5.55 6.28 7.65
N LEU A 27 4.87 6.92 6.71
CA LEU A 27 3.67 6.40 6.06
C LEU A 27 4.02 5.89 4.66
N GLN A 28 3.58 4.66 4.35
CA GLN A 28 3.64 4.09 3.01
C GLN A 28 2.24 3.62 2.62
N LEU A 29 1.83 3.92 1.39
CA LEU A 29 0.57 3.47 0.81
C LEU A 29 0.86 2.43 -0.28
N LEU A 30 0.19 1.28 -0.22
CA LEU A 30 0.30 0.22 -1.20
C LEU A 30 -1.02 0.09 -1.95
N PHE A 31 -0.96 0.22 -3.28
CA PHE A 31 -2.08 -0.05 -4.18
C PHE A 31 -1.76 -1.36 -4.89
N LEU A 32 -2.22 -2.45 -4.29
CA LEU A 32 -1.91 -3.81 -4.74
C LEU A 32 -2.80 -4.19 -5.92
N ASP A 33 -2.21 -4.87 -6.89
CA ASP A 33 -2.89 -5.38 -8.08
C ASP A 33 -3.12 -6.89 -7.97
N GLY A 34 -4.12 -7.40 -8.70
CA GLY A 34 -4.49 -8.82 -8.71
C GLY A 34 -4.83 -9.35 -7.32
N GLU A 35 -5.63 -8.62 -6.56
CA GLU A 35 -6.14 -9.11 -5.26
C GLU A 35 -7.17 -10.22 -5.47
N GLU A 36 -8.08 -10.00 -6.42
CA GLU A 36 -9.15 -10.91 -6.81
C GLU A 36 -8.66 -12.20 -7.46
N ALA A 37 -9.46 -13.25 -7.33
CA ALA A 37 -9.29 -14.50 -8.06
C ALA A 37 -9.81 -14.38 -9.51
N PHE A 38 -9.24 -15.16 -10.43
CA PHE A 38 -9.80 -15.31 -11.78
C PHE A 38 -10.95 -16.33 -11.82
N GLY A 39 -10.89 -17.36 -10.98
CA GLY A 39 -11.95 -18.35 -10.78
C GLY A 39 -12.44 -18.33 -9.34
N GLU A 40 -12.22 -19.44 -8.63
CA GLU A 40 -12.55 -19.53 -7.21
C GLU A 40 -11.34 -19.16 -6.34
N TRP A 41 -11.60 -18.37 -5.30
CA TRP A 41 -10.57 -17.94 -4.37
C TRP A 41 -9.82 -19.13 -3.77
N SER A 42 -8.51 -19.19 -4.00
CA SER A 42 -7.65 -20.26 -3.50
C SER A 42 -6.26 -19.74 -3.16
N VAL A 43 -5.43 -20.61 -2.57
CA VAL A 43 -4.04 -20.28 -2.22
C VAL A 43 -3.22 -19.83 -3.45
N THR A 44 -3.54 -20.37 -4.63
CA THR A 44 -2.83 -20.04 -5.88
C THR A 44 -3.56 -19.00 -6.72
N ASP A 45 -4.89 -18.92 -6.61
CA ASP A 45 -5.78 -18.01 -7.34
C ASP A 45 -6.35 -16.94 -6.40
N SER A 46 -5.48 -16.03 -5.96
CA SER A 46 -5.78 -14.81 -5.18
C SER A 46 -4.48 -14.06 -4.85
N LEU A 47 -4.58 -12.80 -4.41
CA LEU A 47 -3.49 -12.07 -3.76
C LEU A 47 -2.17 -12.02 -4.57
N TYR A 48 -2.24 -11.97 -5.89
CA TYR A 48 -1.10 -12.08 -6.80
C TYR A 48 -0.04 -11.01 -6.55
N GLY A 49 -0.43 -9.73 -6.58
CA GLY A 49 0.49 -8.63 -6.36
C GLY A 49 1.01 -8.58 -4.92
N ALA A 50 0.16 -8.91 -3.94
CA ALA A 50 0.53 -8.94 -2.53
C ALA A 50 1.61 -10.01 -2.24
N ARG A 51 1.42 -11.24 -2.74
CA ARG A 51 2.40 -12.33 -2.59
C ARG A 51 3.72 -12.00 -3.27
N HIS A 52 3.67 -11.45 -4.49
CA HIS A 52 4.87 -11.06 -5.22
C HIS A 52 5.63 -9.93 -4.51
N LEU A 53 4.93 -8.92 -3.98
CA LEU A 53 5.56 -7.84 -3.22
C LEU A 53 6.20 -8.35 -1.93
N ALA A 54 5.49 -9.18 -1.16
CA ALA A 54 6.00 -9.74 0.09
C ALA A 54 7.29 -10.54 -0.13
N ALA A 55 7.35 -11.36 -1.19
CA ALA A 55 8.55 -12.13 -1.54
C ALA A 55 9.76 -11.25 -1.94
N ARG A 56 9.53 -10.04 -2.45
CA ARG A 56 10.59 -9.08 -2.81
C ARG A 56 11.05 -8.21 -1.64
N MET A 57 10.26 -8.11 -0.59
CA MET A 57 10.54 -7.30 0.60
C MET A 57 11.10 -8.14 1.76
N ALA A 58 11.08 -9.47 1.64
CA ALA A 58 11.75 -10.40 2.55
C ALA A 58 13.26 -10.43 2.31
#